data_AF-A0A925K3D3-F1
#
_entry.id   AF-A0A925K3D3-F1
#
_cell.length_a   1.000
_cell.length_b   1.000
_cell.length_c   1.000
_cell.angle_alpha   90.00
_cell.angle_beta   90.00
_cell.angle_gamma   90.00
#
_symmetry.space_group_name_H-M   'P 1'
#
loop_
_entity.id
_entity.type
_entity.pdbx_description
1 polymer ?
#
loop_
_entity_poly.entity_id
_entity_poly.type
_entity_poly.pdbx_seq_one_letter_code
_entity_poly.pdbx_strand_id
1 'polypeptide(L)'
;MKKVIKILAVFLMAVMGMYSCNTADPDNKTTSGDTMNSIQNDAAMDNKTGMPDLTGWPERPRLAVKEMFVKYGAPVEVSSEAIVWHNEGPFKRIMVTRKEVPHDFPIPHMDFLEHTISYNVPIDKIDDIVAFDASTTINKTQGEMSARCDLEGHNILTHNLAVDIINGTKTVEQARVAFGDIVKLDFGGKHPPYVEELQFTPPTGNVLFPDKPIVAGSPMREVPGTEGTDAEVLSFVLAVDVNEILAAAEAQKKKIGQPVMDYAKMLHTVHGDNMAKTIQVGQSIKVTPSDTKAVDELKKKGAGELAMLIPLDGKEFETAYLDAMIKGHTEALSMIDSKLLTTAKNDALKAHLTETRKHVSMHLEQAKKLKDDKK
;
A
#
# COMPACT_ATOMS: atom_id res chain seq x y z
N MET A 1 22.25 -27.74 36.34
CA MET A 1 22.70 -26.38 36.01
C MET A 1 21.65 -25.72 35.13
N LYS A 2 20.80 -24.87 35.71
CA LYS A 2 19.77 -24.09 35.00
C LYS A 2 20.40 -22.78 34.54
N LYS A 3 20.37 -22.46 33.25
CA LYS A 3 20.61 -21.09 32.77
C LYS A 3 19.27 -20.43 32.51
N VAL A 4 18.94 -19.51 33.41
CA VAL A 4 17.82 -18.57 33.33
C VAL A 4 18.27 -17.44 32.40
N ILE A 5 17.58 -17.23 31.28
CA ILE A 5 17.75 -16.02 30.46
C ILE A 5 16.65 -15.05 30.87
N LYS A 6 17.07 -13.97 31.54
CA LYS A 6 16.23 -12.80 31.81
C LYS A 6 16.06 -12.03 30.49
N ILE A 7 14.82 -11.90 30.02
CA ILE A 7 14.49 -10.89 29.00
C ILE A 7 14.14 -9.61 29.75
N LEU A 8 14.92 -8.57 29.45
CA LEU A 8 14.83 -7.24 30.01
C LEU A 8 13.57 -6.55 29.48
N ALA A 9 12.73 -6.06 30.40
CA ALA A 9 11.68 -5.11 30.10
C ALA A 9 12.32 -3.77 29.67
N VAL A 10 11.92 -3.25 28.51
CA VAL A 10 12.13 -1.85 28.15
C VAL A 10 10.75 -1.22 28.05
N PHE A 11 10.38 -0.44 29.06
CA PHE A 11 9.20 0.40 29.05
C PHE A 11 9.58 1.78 29.60
N LEU A 12 9.15 2.79 28.83
CA LEU A 12 8.87 4.18 29.21
C LEU A 12 10.05 5.16 29.45
N MET A 13 10.10 6.21 28.62
CA MET A 13 9.86 7.59 29.10
C MET A 13 9.63 8.56 27.94
N ALA A 14 8.41 9.11 27.85
CA ALA A 14 8.16 10.40 27.22
C ALA A 14 6.95 11.04 27.92
N VAL A 15 7.21 11.96 28.86
CA VAL A 15 6.21 12.89 29.41
C VAL A 15 6.84 14.26 29.65
N MET A 16 6.32 15.23 28.91
CA MET A 16 6.02 16.65 29.18
C MET A 16 7.01 17.63 29.84
N GLY A 17 7.00 18.84 29.25
CA GLY A 17 6.99 20.14 29.94
C GLY A 17 7.94 21.15 29.27
N MET A 18 7.64 22.44 29.07
CA MET A 18 6.48 23.30 29.28
C MET A 18 6.68 24.55 28.40
N TYR A 19 5.60 25.33 28.23
CA TYR A 19 5.52 26.67 27.67
C TYR A 19 6.60 27.66 28.17
N SER A 20 7.01 28.58 27.29
CA SER A 20 7.17 29.99 27.67
C SER A 20 6.83 30.92 26.49
N CYS A 21 6.01 31.91 26.77
CA CYS A 21 5.55 32.97 25.89
C CYS A 21 6.69 33.88 25.39
N ASN A 22 6.56 34.46 24.19
CA ASN A 22 6.75 35.90 24.03
C ASN A 22 6.08 36.49 22.77
N THR A 23 5.24 37.48 23.06
CA THR A 23 4.84 38.72 22.35
C THR A 23 4.97 38.86 20.83
N ALA A 24 3.87 39.35 20.25
CA ALA A 24 3.71 39.83 18.87
C ALA A 24 4.33 41.23 18.63
N ASP A 25 4.77 41.46 17.38
CA ASP A 25 4.62 42.74 16.65
C ASP A 25 4.59 42.44 15.13
N PRO A 26 3.84 43.19 14.30
CA PRO A 26 3.47 42.83 12.93
C PRO A 26 4.41 43.44 11.87
N ASP A 27 4.15 43.09 10.61
CA ASP A 27 4.76 43.59 9.37
C ASP A 27 6.12 43.00 8.97
N ASN A 28 6.09 41.96 8.12
CA ASN A 28 6.84 42.04 6.86
C ASN A 28 6.31 41.04 5.80
N LYS A 29 5.94 41.57 4.63
CA LYS A 29 5.68 40.79 3.41
C LYS A 29 7.02 40.33 2.82
N THR A 30 7.21 39.03 2.63
CA THR A 30 7.94 38.56 1.43
C THR A 30 7.67 37.08 1.14
N THR A 31 7.61 36.81 -0.15
CA THR A 31 7.37 35.57 -0.88
C THR A 31 8.40 34.46 -0.63
N SER A 32 7.93 33.23 -0.46
CA SER A 32 8.64 31.95 -0.72
C SER A 32 7.55 30.87 -0.66
N GLY A 33 7.37 29.96 -1.60
CA GLY A 33 8.38 29.04 -2.15
C GLY A 33 8.21 27.69 -1.46
N ASP A 34 7.04 27.05 -1.65
CA ASP A 34 6.69 25.79 -1.00
C ASP A 34 7.58 24.66 -1.50
N THR A 35 8.68 24.42 -0.79
CA THR A 35 9.47 23.21 -0.86
C THR A 35 8.75 22.17 -0.02
N MET A 36 8.06 21.23 -0.68
CA MET A 36 7.51 20.07 0.00
C MET A 36 8.66 19.21 0.54
N ASN A 37 8.66 19.09 1.85
CA ASN A 37 9.60 18.33 2.65
C ASN A 37 9.45 16.83 2.31
N SER A 38 10.47 16.27 1.67
CA SER A 38 10.60 14.83 1.45
C SER A 38 10.81 14.13 2.78
N ILE A 39 9.85 13.30 3.19
CA ILE A 39 10.04 12.37 4.30
C ILE A 39 11.08 11.33 3.83
N GLN A 40 12.31 11.46 4.33
CA GLN A 40 13.36 10.47 4.18
C GLN A 40 12.91 9.19 4.90
N ASN A 41 12.70 8.14 4.11
CA ASN A 41 12.62 6.77 4.62
C ASN A 41 14.04 6.30 4.93
N ASP A 42 14.42 6.32 6.21
CA ASP A 42 15.70 5.80 6.73
C ASP A 42 15.74 4.24 6.78
N ALA A 43 15.22 3.58 5.74
CA ALA A 43 15.29 2.13 5.58
C ALA A 43 15.92 1.69 4.24
N ALA A 44 16.57 2.60 3.52
CA ALA A 44 17.51 2.23 2.46
C ALA A 44 18.89 2.04 3.10
N MET A 45 19.28 0.78 3.31
CA MET A 45 20.65 0.45 3.71
C MET A 45 21.64 1.02 2.70
N ASP A 46 22.69 1.65 3.22
CA ASP A 46 23.95 2.03 2.56
C ASP A 46 23.89 2.22 1.05
N ASN A 47 23.91 3.48 0.64
CA ASN A 47 24.15 3.93 -0.72
C ASN A 47 25.53 3.42 -1.21
N LYS A 48 25.60 2.15 -1.61
CA LYS A 48 26.75 1.55 -2.30
C LYS A 48 26.71 2.06 -3.73
N THR A 49 27.44 3.13 -3.98
CA THR A 49 27.71 3.73 -5.31
C THR A 49 28.50 2.80 -6.26
N GLY A 50 28.66 1.52 -5.93
CA GLY A 50 29.43 0.54 -6.68
C GLY A 50 28.58 -0.61 -7.18
N MET A 51 29.13 -1.36 -8.14
CA MET A 51 28.52 -2.56 -8.69
C MET A 51 28.05 -3.52 -7.57
N PRO A 52 26.81 -4.04 -7.61
CA PRO A 52 26.33 -5.02 -6.65
C PRO A 52 27.22 -6.26 -6.58
N ASP A 53 27.30 -6.89 -5.40
CA ASP A 53 27.87 -8.24 -5.29
C ASP A 53 26.88 -9.25 -5.86
N LEU A 54 27.28 -9.87 -6.97
CA LEU A 54 26.47 -10.83 -7.72
C LEU A 54 27.01 -12.26 -7.55
N THR A 55 27.79 -12.52 -6.50
CA THR A 55 28.30 -13.85 -6.19
C THR A 55 27.13 -14.83 -6.06
N GLY A 56 27.16 -15.92 -6.83
CA GLY A 56 26.10 -16.94 -6.84
C GLY A 56 24.88 -16.61 -7.71
N TRP A 57 24.88 -15.50 -8.45
CA TRP A 57 23.88 -15.24 -9.50
C TRP A 57 24.21 -16.04 -10.78
N PRO A 58 23.19 -16.46 -11.55
CA PRO A 58 23.41 -17.05 -12.86
C PRO A 58 24.13 -16.07 -13.79
N GLU A 59 24.79 -16.62 -14.81
CA GLU A 59 25.67 -15.82 -15.67
C GLU A 59 24.92 -14.74 -16.46
N ARG A 60 23.77 -15.07 -17.08
CA ARG A 60 23.04 -14.11 -17.92
C ARG A 60 22.49 -12.92 -17.12
N PRO A 61 21.76 -13.10 -16.00
CA PRO A 61 21.35 -11.98 -15.16
C PRO A 61 22.53 -11.12 -14.69
N ARG A 62 23.67 -11.74 -14.33
CA ARG A 62 24.85 -10.98 -13.91
C ARG A 62 25.41 -10.09 -15.02
N LEU A 63 25.38 -10.54 -16.26
CA LEU A 63 25.79 -9.73 -17.41
C LEU A 63 24.81 -8.58 -17.66
N ALA A 64 23.51 -8.84 -17.58
CA ALA A 64 22.49 -7.81 -17.71
C ALA A 64 22.59 -6.74 -16.62
N VAL A 65 22.85 -7.12 -15.36
CA VAL A 65 23.11 -6.12 -14.29
C VAL A 65 24.30 -5.25 -14.63
N LYS A 66 25.39 -5.81 -15.19
CA LYS A 66 26.57 -5.02 -15.59
C LYS A 66 26.24 -4.04 -16.71
N GLU A 67 25.48 -4.49 -17.70
CA GLU A 67 25.04 -3.67 -18.82
C GLU A 67 24.17 -2.50 -18.33
N MET A 68 23.14 -2.79 -17.54
CA MET A 68 22.27 -1.77 -16.95
C MET A 68 23.06 -0.83 -16.02
N PHE A 69 24.03 -1.35 -15.26
CA PHE A 69 24.90 -0.50 -14.43
C PHE A 69 25.76 0.46 -15.25
N VAL A 70 26.31 -0.01 -16.38
CA VAL A 70 27.10 0.84 -17.28
C VAL A 70 26.23 1.92 -17.91
N LYS A 71 24.99 1.60 -18.27
CA LYS A 71 24.06 2.51 -18.94
C LYS A 71 23.38 3.52 -17.99
N TYR A 72 22.91 3.04 -16.85
CA TYR A 72 22.06 3.78 -15.91
C TYR A 72 22.72 4.09 -14.56
N GLY A 73 23.94 3.63 -14.33
CA GLY A 73 24.64 3.84 -13.07
C GLY A 73 24.21 2.87 -11.97
N ALA A 74 24.44 3.26 -10.72
CA ALA A 74 24.17 2.39 -9.57
C ALA A 74 22.67 2.14 -9.39
N PRO A 75 22.25 0.89 -9.12
CA PRO A 75 20.85 0.58 -8.83
C PRO A 75 20.40 1.20 -7.51
N VAL A 76 19.10 1.46 -7.41
CA VAL A 76 18.46 2.00 -6.20
C VAL A 76 18.11 0.89 -5.21
N GLU A 77 17.79 -0.30 -5.69
CA GLU A 77 17.50 -1.47 -4.84
C GLU A 77 18.37 -2.66 -5.23
N VAL A 78 18.94 -3.30 -4.20
CA VAL A 78 19.79 -4.48 -4.33
C VAL A 78 19.31 -5.53 -3.32
N SER A 79 18.93 -6.71 -3.83
CA SER A 79 18.55 -7.86 -3.01
C SER A 79 19.21 -9.13 -3.53
N SER A 80 19.01 -10.26 -2.84
CA SER A 80 19.50 -11.56 -3.32
C SER A 80 18.77 -12.06 -4.57
N GLU A 81 17.60 -11.51 -4.91
CA GLU A 81 16.73 -12.01 -5.97
C GLU A 81 16.48 -11.01 -7.12
N ALA A 82 16.71 -9.71 -6.89
CA ALA A 82 16.49 -8.66 -7.87
C ALA A 82 17.40 -7.45 -7.66
N ILE A 83 17.79 -6.81 -8.77
CA ILE A 83 18.45 -5.51 -8.84
C ILE A 83 17.54 -4.55 -9.59
N VAL A 84 17.29 -3.36 -9.03
CA VAL A 84 16.25 -2.44 -9.55
C VAL A 84 16.79 -1.02 -9.69
N TRP A 85 16.44 -0.40 -10.81
CA TRP A 85 16.57 1.04 -11.06
C TRP A 85 15.17 1.66 -11.19
N HIS A 86 15.01 2.91 -10.75
CA HIS A 86 13.74 3.63 -10.79
C HIS A 86 13.89 4.93 -11.56
N ASN A 87 12.90 5.24 -12.40
CA ASN A 87 12.81 6.50 -13.15
C ASN A 87 14.04 6.79 -14.04
N GLU A 88 14.59 5.75 -14.67
CA GLU A 88 15.72 5.86 -15.58
C GLU A 88 15.26 5.89 -17.04
N GLY A 89 15.64 6.94 -17.77
CA GLY A 89 15.17 7.15 -19.14
C GLY A 89 13.64 7.24 -19.23
N PRO A 90 12.99 6.53 -20.18
CA PRO A 90 11.53 6.50 -20.28
C PRO A 90 10.87 5.50 -19.31
N PHE A 91 11.66 4.75 -18.53
CA PHE A 91 11.16 3.64 -17.73
C PHE A 91 10.86 4.08 -16.31
N LYS A 92 9.69 3.69 -15.83
CA LYS A 92 9.31 3.81 -14.42
C LYS A 92 10.20 2.91 -13.56
N ARG A 93 10.52 1.72 -14.07
CA ARG A 93 11.33 0.71 -13.38
C ARG A 93 12.08 -0.16 -14.38
N ILE A 94 13.35 -0.44 -14.09
CA ILE A 94 14.16 -1.47 -14.76
C ILE A 94 14.52 -2.49 -13.70
N MET A 95 14.25 -3.77 -13.96
CA MET A 95 14.50 -4.83 -12.98
C MET A 95 15.22 -6.01 -13.64
N VAL A 96 16.35 -6.40 -13.07
CA VAL A 96 17.01 -7.67 -13.38
C VAL A 96 16.78 -8.63 -12.24
N THR A 97 16.19 -9.80 -12.52
CA THR A 97 15.96 -10.83 -11.50
C THR A 97 16.97 -11.96 -11.62
N ARG A 98 17.30 -12.58 -10.49
CA ARG A 98 18.15 -13.76 -10.43
C ARG A 98 17.54 -14.98 -11.13
N LYS A 99 16.22 -15.14 -11.05
CA LYS A 99 15.50 -16.25 -11.67
C LYS A 99 15.34 -16.01 -13.17
N GLU A 100 15.78 -16.99 -13.95
CA GLU A 100 15.56 -17.06 -15.40
C GLU A 100 14.30 -17.88 -15.69
N VAL A 101 13.50 -17.46 -16.67
CA VAL A 101 12.30 -18.20 -17.13
C VAL A 101 12.42 -18.43 -18.64
N PRO A 102 12.28 -19.67 -19.16
CA PRO A 102 12.32 -19.91 -20.61
C PRO A 102 11.21 -19.18 -21.35
N HIS A 103 11.56 -18.58 -22.48
CA HIS A 103 10.62 -17.89 -23.37
C HIS A 103 11.00 -18.14 -24.84
N ASP A 104 10.07 -18.69 -25.62
CA ASP A 104 10.35 -19.21 -26.97
C ASP A 104 9.96 -18.25 -28.12
N PHE A 105 9.53 -17.02 -27.81
CA PHE A 105 9.13 -16.03 -28.80
C PHE A 105 10.04 -14.80 -28.77
N PRO A 106 10.51 -14.29 -29.93
CA PRO A 106 10.36 -14.84 -31.28
C PRO A 106 11.28 -16.05 -31.53
N ILE A 107 12.30 -16.21 -30.68
CA ILE A 107 13.23 -17.33 -30.65
C ILE A 107 13.46 -17.75 -29.19
N PRO A 108 13.87 -19.00 -28.93
CA PRO A 108 14.20 -19.46 -27.57
C PRO A 108 15.27 -18.61 -26.88
N HIS A 109 14.90 -18.03 -25.74
CA HIS A 109 15.76 -17.25 -24.85
C HIS A 109 15.26 -17.36 -23.40
N MET A 110 15.82 -16.57 -22.48
CA MET A 110 15.44 -16.57 -21.07
C MET A 110 15.05 -15.17 -20.58
N ASP A 111 13.91 -15.08 -19.91
CA ASP A 111 13.40 -13.86 -19.32
C ASP A 111 13.99 -13.58 -17.94
N PHE A 112 14.76 -12.50 -17.83
CA PHE A 112 15.33 -12.04 -16.56
C PHE A 112 15.45 -10.52 -16.45
N LEU A 113 15.28 -9.77 -17.55
CA LEU A 113 15.35 -8.31 -17.60
C LEU A 113 13.97 -7.74 -17.96
N GLU A 114 13.46 -6.87 -17.11
CA GLU A 114 12.13 -6.26 -17.23
C GLU A 114 12.25 -4.74 -17.30
N HIS A 115 11.50 -4.15 -18.24
CA HIS A 115 11.33 -2.70 -18.36
C HIS A 115 9.86 -2.34 -18.20
N THR A 116 9.54 -1.55 -17.18
CA THR A 116 8.20 -1.06 -16.88
C THR A 116 8.05 0.38 -17.31
N ILE A 117 6.98 0.69 -18.03
CA ILE A 117 6.57 2.05 -18.36
C ILE A 117 5.27 2.43 -17.64
N SER A 118 5.09 3.73 -17.45
CA SER A 118 3.81 4.31 -17.07
C SER A 118 2.87 4.25 -18.29
N TYR A 119 1.82 3.43 -18.23
CA TYR A 119 0.86 3.27 -19.32
C TYR A 119 -0.46 2.65 -18.82
N ASN A 120 -1.59 3.32 -19.09
CA ASN A 120 -2.93 2.79 -18.81
C ASN A 120 -3.49 2.09 -20.05
N VAL A 121 -3.17 0.79 -20.22
CA VAL A 121 -3.63 -0.01 -21.35
C VAL A 121 -5.17 -0.05 -21.37
N PRO A 122 -5.88 0.22 -22.47
CA PRO A 122 -7.34 0.09 -22.55
C PRO A 122 -7.84 -1.32 -22.18
N ILE A 123 -9.00 -1.44 -21.52
CA ILE A 123 -9.50 -2.75 -21.03
C ILE A 123 -9.73 -3.73 -22.20
N ASP A 124 -10.29 -3.23 -23.29
CA ASP A 124 -10.58 -3.95 -24.53
C ASP A 124 -9.34 -4.29 -25.36
N LYS A 125 -8.14 -4.00 -24.84
CA LYS A 125 -6.86 -4.34 -25.46
C LYS A 125 -6.00 -5.27 -24.64
N ILE A 126 -6.41 -5.64 -23.43
CA ILE A 126 -5.58 -6.45 -22.53
C ILE A 126 -5.35 -7.86 -23.10
N ASP A 127 -6.40 -8.47 -23.65
CA ASP A 127 -6.33 -9.78 -24.30
C ASP A 127 -5.43 -9.76 -25.54
N ASP A 128 -5.54 -8.72 -26.38
CA ASP A 128 -4.66 -8.50 -27.52
C ASP A 128 -3.18 -8.44 -27.09
N ILE A 129 -2.86 -7.69 -26.02
CA ILE A 129 -1.48 -7.55 -25.52
C ILE A 129 -0.94 -8.88 -24.96
N VAL A 130 -1.75 -9.61 -24.18
CA VAL A 130 -1.33 -10.92 -23.64
C VAL A 130 -1.19 -11.96 -24.76
N ALA A 131 -2.01 -11.89 -25.81
CA ALA A 131 -1.90 -12.76 -26.98
C ALA A 131 -0.66 -12.42 -27.85
N PHE A 132 -0.24 -11.16 -27.86
CA PHE A 132 0.96 -10.71 -28.55
C PHE A 132 2.25 -11.23 -27.89
N ASP A 133 2.39 -11.06 -26.58
CA ASP A 133 3.59 -11.47 -25.84
C ASP A 133 3.21 -11.88 -24.40
N ALA A 134 3.44 -13.16 -24.07
CA ALA A 134 3.09 -13.74 -22.77
C ALA A 134 3.95 -13.19 -21.62
N SER A 135 5.05 -12.52 -21.93
CA SER A 135 5.96 -11.90 -20.98
C SER A 135 5.65 -10.41 -20.74
N THR A 136 4.59 -9.89 -21.38
CA THR A 136 4.03 -8.57 -21.05
C THR A 136 3.10 -8.65 -19.85
N THR A 137 3.24 -7.73 -18.89
CA THR A 137 2.33 -7.63 -17.74
C THR A 137 1.68 -6.26 -17.68
N ILE A 138 0.42 -6.23 -17.23
CA ILE A 138 -0.39 -5.02 -17.12
C ILE A 138 -0.88 -4.88 -15.67
N ASN A 139 -0.53 -3.78 -15.01
CA ASN A 139 -1.03 -3.42 -13.69
C ASN A 139 -1.87 -2.14 -13.80
N LYS A 140 -3.18 -2.32 -13.98
CA LYS A 140 -4.17 -1.24 -14.15
C LYS A 140 -4.19 -0.26 -12.98
N THR A 141 -4.22 -0.77 -11.75
CA THR A 141 -4.32 0.07 -10.56
C THR A 141 -3.13 1.03 -10.46
N GLN A 142 -1.93 0.56 -10.82
CA GLN A 142 -0.71 1.37 -10.82
C GLN A 142 -0.43 2.10 -12.15
N GLY A 143 -1.25 1.85 -13.18
CA GLY A 143 -1.05 2.40 -14.52
C GLY A 143 0.27 1.96 -15.14
N GLU A 144 0.60 0.67 -15.06
CA GLU A 144 1.87 0.13 -15.56
C GLU A 144 1.67 -0.90 -16.66
N MET A 145 2.59 -0.90 -17.63
CA MET A 145 2.82 -1.98 -18.58
C MET A 145 4.31 -2.35 -18.53
N SER A 146 4.63 -3.63 -18.37
CA SER A 146 6.01 -4.13 -18.39
C SER A 146 6.22 -5.10 -19.55
N ALA A 147 7.40 -5.07 -20.14
CA ALA A 147 7.92 -6.12 -21.02
C ALA A 147 9.12 -6.80 -20.36
N ARG A 148 9.26 -8.11 -20.57
CA ARG A 148 10.33 -8.91 -19.98
C ARG A 148 10.98 -9.80 -21.05
N CYS A 149 12.32 -9.80 -21.08
CA CYS A 149 13.15 -10.47 -22.08
C CYS A 149 14.58 -10.71 -21.53
N ASP A 150 15.52 -11.09 -22.38
CA ASP A 150 16.97 -11.12 -22.10
C ASP A 150 17.68 -9.81 -22.45
N LEU A 151 17.13 -9.02 -23.38
CA LEU A 151 17.71 -7.78 -23.91
C LEU A 151 16.81 -6.57 -23.69
N GLU A 152 17.42 -5.42 -23.42
CA GLU A 152 16.69 -4.14 -23.30
C GLU A 152 15.99 -3.77 -24.62
N GLY A 153 16.71 -3.84 -25.75
CA GLY A 153 16.15 -3.43 -27.04
C GLY A 153 14.92 -4.25 -27.44
N HIS A 154 14.86 -5.53 -27.04
CA HIS A 154 13.68 -6.36 -27.26
C HIS A 154 12.51 -5.99 -26.35
N ASN A 155 12.77 -5.57 -25.11
CA ASN A 155 11.72 -4.99 -24.26
C ASN A 155 11.18 -3.67 -24.83
N ILE A 156 12.05 -2.82 -25.38
CA ILE A 156 11.66 -1.59 -26.10
C ILE A 156 10.77 -1.94 -27.31
N LEU A 157 11.17 -2.96 -28.09
CA LEU A 157 10.40 -3.47 -29.22
C LEU A 157 9.01 -3.99 -28.80
N THR A 158 8.93 -4.78 -27.71
CA THR A 158 7.65 -5.24 -27.15
C THR A 158 6.74 -4.06 -26.83
N HIS A 159 7.24 -3.02 -26.15
CA HIS A 159 6.45 -1.83 -25.82
C HIS A 159 5.96 -1.09 -27.06
N ASN A 160 6.83 -0.90 -28.06
CA ASN A 160 6.49 -0.22 -29.31
C ASN A 160 5.38 -0.97 -30.07
N LEU A 161 5.51 -2.29 -30.20
CA LEU A 161 4.51 -3.12 -30.90
C LEU A 161 3.22 -3.27 -30.09
N ALA A 162 3.29 -3.29 -28.76
CA ALA A 162 2.10 -3.24 -27.91
C ALA A 162 1.30 -1.94 -28.14
N VAL A 163 1.96 -0.80 -28.24
CA VAL A 163 1.29 0.49 -28.52
C VAL A 163 0.71 0.53 -29.93
N ASP A 164 1.37 -0.09 -30.91
CA ASP A 164 0.82 -0.27 -32.26
C ASP A 164 -0.50 -1.08 -32.25
N ILE A 165 -0.55 -2.16 -31.46
CA ILE A 165 -1.78 -2.96 -31.26
C ILE A 165 -2.88 -2.13 -30.59
N ILE A 166 -2.52 -1.39 -29.53
CA ILE A 166 -3.45 -0.53 -28.78
C ILE A 166 -4.06 0.55 -29.68
N ASN A 167 -3.24 1.16 -30.54
CA ASN A 167 -3.68 2.18 -31.50
C ASN A 167 -4.37 1.60 -32.74
N GLY A 168 -4.40 0.27 -32.89
CA GLY A 168 -4.99 -0.42 -34.04
C GLY A 168 -4.18 -0.26 -35.34
N THR A 169 -2.92 0.16 -35.27
CA THR A 169 -2.02 0.25 -36.43
C THR A 169 -1.49 -1.13 -36.83
N LYS A 170 -1.51 -2.11 -35.92
CA LYS A 170 -1.24 -3.53 -36.18
C LYS A 170 -2.25 -4.44 -35.49
N THR A 171 -2.53 -5.59 -36.10
CA THR A 171 -3.12 -6.72 -35.38
C THR A 171 -2.06 -7.45 -34.56
N VAL A 172 -2.49 -8.33 -33.65
CA VAL A 172 -1.60 -9.21 -32.88
C VAL A 172 -0.68 -10.02 -33.80
N GLU A 173 -1.22 -10.63 -34.85
CA GLU A 173 -0.45 -11.44 -35.80
C GLU A 173 0.58 -10.59 -36.55
N GLN A 174 0.18 -9.40 -37.00
CA GLN A 174 1.08 -8.47 -37.68
C GLN A 174 2.21 -8.02 -36.77
N ALA A 175 1.92 -7.74 -35.49
CA ALA A 175 2.91 -7.39 -34.50
C ALA A 175 3.88 -8.55 -34.23
N ARG A 176 3.39 -9.80 -34.11
CA ARG A 176 4.26 -10.98 -33.93
C ARG A 176 5.20 -11.22 -35.10
N VAL A 177 4.72 -11.05 -36.34
CA VAL A 177 5.57 -11.11 -37.55
C VAL A 177 6.59 -9.98 -37.55
N ALA A 178 6.13 -8.74 -37.29
CA ALA A 178 7.01 -7.57 -37.24
C ALA A 178 8.11 -7.72 -36.17
N PHE A 179 7.80 -8.31 -35.02
CA PHE A 179 8.79 -8.61 -33.98
C PHE A 179 9.93 -9.46 -34.55
N GLY A 180 9.61 -10.60 -35.16
CA GLY A 180 10.61 -11.50 -35.74
C GLY A 180 11.44 -10.84 -36.84
N ASP A 181 10.81 -10.06 -37.72
CA ASP A 181 11.50 -9.33 -38.79
C ASP A 181 12.45 -8.26 -38.25
N ILE A 182 12.02 -7.50 -37.22
CA ILE A 182 12.84 -6.47 -36.58
C ILE A 182 14.02 -7.11 -35.83
N VAL A 183 13.81 -8.20 -35.08
CA VAL A 183 14.89 -8.92 -34.41
C VAL A 183 15.92 -9.44 -35.41
N LYS A 184 15.48 -9.95 -36.56
CA LYS A 184 16.39 -10.38 -37.64
C LYS A 184 17.24 -9.22 -38.17
N LEU A 185 16.67 -8.03 -38.31
CA LEU A 185 17.41 -6.84 -38.74
C LEU A 185 18.40 -6.39 -37.66
N ASP A 186 17.99 -6.38 -36.40
CA ASP A 186 18.84 -6.01 -35.28
C ASP A 186 20.05 -6.94 -35.16
N PHE A 187 19.83 -8.26 -35.21
CA PHE A 187 20.91 -9.26 -35.24
C PHE A 187 21.81 -9.15 -36.47
N GLY A 188 21.31 -8.56 -37.56
CA GLY A 188 22.09 -8.20 -38.74
C GLY A 188 22.90 -6.90 -38.59
N GLY A 189 22.91 -6.29 -37.41
CA GLY A 189 23.62 -5.04 -37.10
C GLY A 189 22.95 -3.79 -37.68
N LYS A 190 21.65 -3.84 -37.98
CA LYS A 190 20.91 -2.69 -38.53
C LYS A 190 20.30 -1.78 -37.47
N HIS A 191 20.13 -2.26 -36.24
CA HIS A 191 19.57 -1.55 -35.10
C HIS A 191 18.36 -0.66 -35.47
N PRO A 192 17.22 -1.26 -35.87
CA PRO A 192 16.04 -0.47 -36.22
C PRO A 192 15.58 0.42 -35.05
N PRO A 193 14.96 1.60 -35.31
CA PRO A 193 14.54 2.51 -34.22
C PRO A 193 13.68 1.85 -33.13
N TYR A 194 12.88 0.85 -33.51
CA TYR A 194 12.00 0.10 -32.60
C TYR A 194 12.73 -0.69 -31.51
N VAL A 195 14.04 -0.96 -31.64
CA VAL A 195 14.85 -1.60 -30.57
C VAL A 195 15.75 -0.61 -29.84
N GLU A 196 15.91 0.62 -30.34
CA GLU A 196 16.80 1.63 -29.75
C GLU A 196 16.05 2.54 -28.78
N GLU A 197 14.81 2.90 -29.09
CA GLU A 197 14.01 3.81 -28.28
C GLU A 197 12.50 3.58 -28.41
N LEU A 198 11.75 4.07 -27.43
CA LEU A 198 10.29 4.09 -27.52
C LEU A 198 9.86 5.08 -28.61
N GLN A 199 9.04 4.61 -29.53
CA GLN A 199 8.48 5.38 -30.66
C GLN A 199 7.27 6.23 -30.23
N PHE A 200 7.04 6.34 -28.93
CA PHE A 200 6.01 7.13 -28.28
C PHE A 200 6.54 7.65 -26.95
N THR A 201 5.89 8.68 -26.40
CA THR A 201 6.22 9.19 -25.07
C THR A 201 5.27 8.57 -24.03
N PRO A 202 5.77 7.76 -23.07
CA PRO A 202 4.93 7.27 -21.98
C PRO A 202 4.30 8.43 -21.18
N PRO A 203 3.02 8.36 -20.81
CA PRO A 203 2.40 9.38 -19.99
C PRO A 203 3.07 9.51 -18.61
N THR A 204 3.34 10.74 -18.17
CA THR A 204 4.00 11.03 -16.89
C THR A 204 3.03 11.24 -15.72
N GLY A 205 1.72 11.22 -15.98
CA GLY A 205 0.68 11.40 -14.97
C GLY A 205 -0.68 10.90 -15.45
N ASN A 206 -1.66 10.84 -14.55
CA ASN A 206 -3.05 10.42 -14.82
C ASN A 206 -3.21 9.02 -15.44
N VAL A 207 -2.27 8.11 -15.19
CA VAL A 207 -2.33 6.71 -15.66
C VAL A 207 -2.98 5.75 -14.67
N LEU A 208 -3.15 6.17 -13.41
CA LEU A 208 -3.71 5.30 -12.38
C LEU A 208 -5.18 4.98 -12.73
N PHE A 209 -5.53 3.70 -12.63
CA PHE A 209 -6.91 3.24 -12.75
C PHE A 209 -7.31 2.43 -11.50
N PRO A 210 -7.43 3.09 -10.33
CA PRO A 210 -7.87 2.41 -9.12
C PRO A 210 -9.35 2.07 -9.22
N ASP A 211 -9.72 0.89 -8.70
CA ASP A 211 -11.11 0.48 -8.59
C ASP A 211 -11.90 1.42 -7.67
N LYS A 212 -13.22 1.42 -7.88
CA LYS A 212 -14.17 2.17 -7.06
C LYS A 212 -14.87 1.22 -6.08
N PRO A 213 -15.13 1.64 -4.83
CA PRO A 213 -15.92 0.83 -3.91
C PRO A 213 -17.31 0.50 -4.49
N ILE A 214 -17.70 -0.77 -4.43
CA ILE A 214 -19.04 -1.23 -4.89
C ILE A 214 -20.05 -1.35 -3.75
N VAL A 215 -19.58 -1.40 -2.50
CA VAL A 215 -20.46 -1.47 -1.33
C VAL A 215 -21.03 -0.08 -1.09
N ALA A 216 -22.35 0.06 -1.24
CA ALA A 216 -23.04 1.32 -1.05
C ALA A 216 -22.78 1.89 0.36
N GLY A 217 -22.44 3.17 0.45
CA GLY A 217 -22.10 3.82 1.73
C GLY A 217 -20.71 3.50 2.26
N SER A 218 -19.85 2.84 1.48
CA SER A 218 -18.42 2.71 1.82
C SER A 218 -17.73 4.07 1.87
N PRO A 219 -16.69 4.21 2.69
CA PRO A 219 -15.85 5.39 2.68
C PRO A 219 -15.22 5.67 1.31
N MET A 220 -15.13 6.95 0.96
CA MET A 220 -14.34 7.46 -0.15
C MET A 220 -13.02 8.04 0.38
N ARG A 221 -11.92 7.88 -0.37
CA ARG A 221 -10.62 8.43 0.02
C ARG A 221 -10.54 9.92 -0.24
N GLU A 222 -10.09 10.67 0.77
CA GLU A 222 -9.65 12.06 0.70
C GLU A 222 -10.58 13.01 -0.09
N VAL A 223 -11.89 12.94 0.17
CA VAL A 223 -12.85 13.86 -0.48
C VAL A 223 -12.61 15.29 0.04
N PRO A 224 -12.26 16.27 -0.81
CA PRO A 224 -11.96 17.63 -0.35
C PRO A 224 -13.14 18.30 0.38
N GLY A 225 -12.85 19.05 1.44
CA GLY A 225 -13.86 19.80 2.20
C GLY A 225 -14.71 18.95 3.16
N THR A 226 -14.32 17.71 3.44
CA THR A 226 -15.05 16.82 4.35
C THR A 226 -14.49 16.77 5.78
N GLU A 227 -13.36 17.44 6.05
CA GLU A 227 -12.80 17.59 7.40
C GLU A 227 -13.79 18.32 8.33
N GLY A 228 -14.01 17.78 9.53
CA GLY A 228 -14.95 18.36 10.50
C GLY A 228 -16.42 18.27 10.08
N THR A 229 -16.78 17.35 9.18
CA THR A 229 -18.17 17.13 8.73
C THR A 229 -18.73 15.79 9.19
N ASP A 230 -20.04 15.59 8.99
CA ASP A 230 -20.70 14.29 9.22
C ASP A 230 -20.07 13.14 8.41
N ALA A 231 -19.48 13.43 7.25
CA ALA A 231 -18.79 12.43 6.42
C ALA A 231 -17.52 11.90 7.11
N GLU A 232 -16.72 12.80 7.71
CA GLU A 232 -15.54 12.41 8.47
C GLU A 232 -15.94 11.67 9.76
N VAL A 233 -16.99 12.12 10.44
CA VAL A 233 -17.51 11.46 11.67
C VAL A 233 -17.95 10.03 11.38
N LEU A 234 -18.70 9.79 10.31
CA LEU A 234 -19.08 8.43 9.90
C LEU A 234 -17.84 7.57 9.63
N SER A 235 -16.83 8.12 8.95
CA SER A 235 -15.62 7.35 8.63
C SER A 235 -14.75 7.05 9.86
N PHE A 236 -14.73 7.93 10.87
CA PHE A 236 -14.09 7.66 12.15
C PHE A 236 -14.71 6.44 12.85
N VAL A 237 -16.04 6.37 12.94
CA VAL A 237 -16.73 5.24 13.56
C VAL A 237 -16.43 3.94 12.81
N LEU A 238 -16.52 3.97 11.46
CA LEU A 238 -16.18 2.81 10.63
C LEU A 238 -14.72 2.36 10.81
N ALA A 239 -13.78 3.30 10.91
CA ALA A 239 -12.36 2.96 11.11
C ALA A 239 -12.11 2.31 12.47
N VAL A 240 -12.73 2.80 13.55
CA VAL A 240 -12.65 2.16 14.89
C VAL A 240 -13.25 0.76 14.84
N ASP A 241 -14.45 0.59 14.28
CA ASP A 241 -15.10 -0.73 14.20
C ASP A 241 -14.25 -1.74 13.42
N VAL A 242 -13.66 -1.35 12.29
CA VAL A 242 -12.77 -2.23 11.51
C VAL A 242 -11.55 -2.65 12.34
N ASN A 243 -10.93 -1.73 13.10
CA ASN A 243 -9.79 -2.05 13.95
C ASN A 243 -10.16 -3.09 15.02
N GLU A 244 -11.30 -2.90 15.69
CA GLU A 244 -11.80 -3.80 16.74
C GLU A 244 -12.17 -5.18 16.18
N ILE A 245 -12.83 -5.22 15.00
CA ILE A 245 -13.16 -6.46 14.28
C ILE A 245 -11.89 -7.25 13.97
N LEU A 246 -10.84 -6.60 13.44
CA LEU A 246 -9.60 -7.28 13.06
C LEU A 246 -8.83 -7.81 14.29
N ALA A 247 -8.75 -7.02 15.37
CA ALA A 247 -8.12 -7.45 16.62
C ALA A 247 -8.88 -8.63 17.27
N ALA A 248 -10.21 -8.55 17.31
CA ALA A 248 -11.07 -9.61 17.80
C ALA A 248 -10.99 -10.89 16.94
N ALA A 249 -10.94 -10.75 15.61
CA ALA A 249 -10.75 -11.87 14.70
C ALA A 249 -9.38 -12.53 14.87
N GLU A 250 -8.33 -11.76 15.17
CA GLU A 250 -7.02 -12.32 15.46
C GLU A 250 -7.01 -13.07 16.80
N ALA A 251 -7.63 -12.52 17.85
CA ALA A 251 -7.77 -13.17 19.15
C ALA A 251 -8.45 -14.55 19.05
N GLN A 252 -9.43 -14.70 18.16
CA GLN A 252 -10.12 -15.97 17.94
C GLN A 252 -9.25 -17.08 17.35
N LYS A 253 -8.08 -16.75 16.78
CA LYS A 253 -7.11 -17.73 16.25
C LYS A 253 -6.05 -18.16 17.27
N LYS A 254 -6.01 -17.51 18.44
CA LYS A 254 -4.98 -17.71 19.46
C LYS A 254 -5.37 -18.78 20.49
N LYS A 255 -4.38 -19.32 21.20
CA LYS A 255 -4.56 -20.31 22.28
C LYS A 255 -4.89 -19.64 23.61
N ILE A 256 -5.99 -18.89 23.63
CA ILE A 256 -6.45 -18.10 24.78
C ILE A 256 -7.53 -18.82 25.59
N GLY A 257 -7.76 -18.38 26.82
CA GLY A 257 -8.79 -18.91 27.71
C GLY A 257 -10.20 -18.53 27.27
N GLN A 258 -11.17 -19.37 27.63
CA GLN A 258 -12.58 -19.22 27.22
C GLN A 258 -13.18 -17.82 27.52
N PRO A 259 -12.95 -17.19 28.68
CA PRO A 259 -13.52 -15.87 28.95
C PRO A 259 -13.04 -14.77 27.97
N VAL A 260 -11.77 -14.80 27.57
CA VAL A 260 -11.20 -13.84 26.61
C VAL A 260 -11.64 -14.17 25.19
N MET A 261 -11.75 -15.46 24.86
CA MET A 261 -12.32 -15.93 23.59
C MET A 261 -13.77 -15.47 23.40
N ASP A 262 -14.60 -15.57 24.44
CA ASP A 262 -16.00 -15.15 24.40
C ASP A 262 -16.12 -13.62 24.29
N TYR A 263 -15.24 -12.88 24.97
CA TYR A 263 -15.15 -11.43 24.81
C TYR A 263 -14.76 -11.02 23.38
N ALA A 264 -13.75 -11.66 22.80
CA ALA A 264 -13.34 -11.41 21.42
C ALA A 264 -14.46 -11.74 20.42
N LYS A 265 -15.20 -12.84 20.59
CA LYS A 265 -16.36 -13.16 19.76
C LYS A 265 -17.45 -12.09 19.87
N MET A 266 -17.76 -11.66 21.10
CA MET A 266 -18.71 -10.60 21.35
C MET A 266 -18.30 -9.32 20.61
N LEU A 267 -17.05 -8.85 20.78
CA LEU A 267 -16.53 -7.66 20.11
C LEU A 267 -16.64 -7.76 18.59
N HIS A 268 -16.21 -8.88 17.99
CA HIS A 268 -16.30 -9.08 16.55
C HIS A 268 -17.75 -8.92 16.05
N THR A 269 -18.72 -9.53 16.72
CA THR A 269 -20.13 -9.41 16.33
C THR A 269 -20.66 -7.99 16.49
N VAL A 270 -20.52 -7.39 17.67
CA VAL A 270 -21.16 -6.09 17.96
C VAL A 270 -20.52 -4.93 17.19
N HIS A 271 -19.20 -4.97 16.93
CA HIS A 271 -18.55 -3.99 16.07
C HIS A 271 -18.90 -4.20 14.59
N GLY A 272 -19.09 -5.45 14.15
CA GLY A 272 -19.62 -5.75 12.82
C GLY A 272 -21.02 -5.17 12.62
N ASP A 273 -21.90 -5.36 13.61
CA ASP A 273 -23.27 -4.81 13.61
C ASP A 273 -23.26 -3.27 13.63
N ASN A 274 -22.39 -2.67 14.46
CA ASN A 274 -22.25 -1.21 14.52
C ASN A 274 -21.71 -0.61 13.22
N MET A 275 -20.74 -1.27 12.58
CA MET A 275 -20.22 -0.86 11.27
C MET A 275 -21.33 -0.89 10.22
N ALA A 276 -22.10 -1.98 10.14
CA ALA A 276 -23.23 -2.11 9.23
C ALA A 276 -24.30 -1.02 9.49
N LYS A 277 -24.58 -0.73 10.76
CA LYS A 277 -25.52 0.32 11.14
C LYS A 277 -24.99 1.72 10.77
N THR A 278 -23.70 1.97 10.95
CA THR A 278 -23.05 3.24 10.57
C THR A 278 -23.17 3.49 9.07
N ILE A 279 -22.95 2.45 8.24
CA ILE A 279 -23.17 2.52 6.79
C ILE A 279 -24.63 2.88 6.48
N GLN A 280 -25.59 2.21 7.13
CA GLN A 280 -27.02 2.52 6.95
C GLN A 280 -27.38 3.95 7.36
N VAL A 281 -26.80 4.46 8.44
CA VAL A 281 -27.01 5.84 8.88
C VAL A 281 -26.52 6.79 7.80
N GLY A 282 -25.28 6.64 7.31
CA GLY A 282 -24.74 7.44 6.20
C GLY A 282 -25.63 7.44 4.97
N GLN A 283 -26.09 6.25 4.55
CA GLN A 283 -27.04 6.12 3.45
C GLN A 283 -28.37 6.87 3.70
N SER A 284 -28.95 6.72 4.90
CA SER A 284 -30.23 7.34 5.26
C SER A 284 -30.17 8.87 5.27
N ILE A 285 -29.03 9.43 5.69
CA ILE A 285 -28.79 10.87 5.72
C ILE A 285 -28.16 11.40 4.43
N LYS A 286 -27.93 10.51 3.44
CA LYS A 286 -27.31 10.80 2.14
C LYS A 286 -25.91 11.43 2.26
N VAL A 287 -25.14 10.98 3.24
CA VAL A 287 -23.75 11.38 3.46
C VAL A 287 -22.85 10.17 3.25
N THR A 288 -21.98 10.27 2.25
CA THR A 288 -20.94 9.27 2.01
C THR A 288 -19.79 9.49 3.00
N PRO A 289 -19.34 8.46 3.74
CA PRO A 289 -18.18 8.62 4.63
C PRO A 289 -16.92 9.00 3.86
N SER A 290 -16.03 9.75 4.49
CA SER A 290 -14.78 10.23 3.87
C SER A 290 -13.57 9.92 4.74
N ASP A 291 -12.61 9.20 4.17
CA ASP A 291 -11.30 8.96 4.77
C ASP A 291 -10.43 10.21 4.59
N THR A 292 -10.60 11.16 5.50
CA THR A 292 -9.69 12.30 5.64
C THR A 292 -8.33 11.84 6.16
N LYS A 293 -7.33 12.73 6.14
CA LYS A 293 -6.00 12.44 6.70
C LYS A 293 -6.07 11.93 8.15
N ALA A 294 -6.94 12.51 8.97
CA ALA A 294 -7.08 12.11 10.36
C ALA A 294 -7.68 10.70 10.53
N VAL A 295 -8.59 10.30 9.62
CA VAL A 295 -9.16 8.94 9.59
C VAL A 295 -8.11 7.94 9.10
N ASP A 296 -7.32 8.30 8.09
CA ASP A 296 -6.23 7.47 7.59
C ASP A 296 -5.16 7.21 8.68
N GLU A 297 -4.78 8.23 9.43
CA GLU A 297 -3.86 8.07 10.58
C GLU A 297 -4.45 7.17 11.68
N LEU A 298 -5.77 7.22 11.91
CA LEU A 298 -6.42 6.29 12.83
C LEU A 298 -6.36 4.84 12.33
N LYS A 299 -6.56 4.61 11.02
CA LYS A 299 -6.44 3.26 10.42
C LYS A 299 -5.02 2.73 10.51
N LYS A 300 -4.01 3.57 10.22
CA LYS A 300 -2.59 3.24 10.38
C LYS A 300 -2.25 2.90 11.84
N LYS A 301 -2.72 3.69 12.80
CA LYS A 301 -2.54 3.41 14.23
C LYS A 301 -3.12 2.05 14.61
N GLY A 302 -4.36 1.76 14.20
CA GLY A 302 -5.00 0.46 14.47
C GLY A 302 -4.26 -0.72 13.84
N ALA A 303 -3.80 -0.58 12.60
CA ALA A 303 -2.97 -1.58 11.94
C ALA A 303 -1.64 -1.83 12.68
N GLY A 304 -1.00 -0.77 13.19
CA GLY A 304 0.21 -0.85 14.01
C GLY A 304 -0.03 -1.57 15.34
N GLU A 305 -1.11 -1.24 16.05
CA GLU A 305 -1.48 -1.92 17.30
C GLU A 305 -1.80 -3.41 17.07
N LEU A 306 -2.51 -3.75 15.98
CA LEU A 306 -2.76 -5.13 15.58
C LEU A 306 -1.45 -5.88 15.25
N ALA A 307 -0.52 -5.26 14.53
CA ALA A 307 0.77 -5.87 14.19
C ALA A 307 1.59 -6.25 15.43
N MET A 308 1.44 -5.52 16.54
CA MET A 308 2.07 -5.88 17.82
C MET A 308 1.42 -7.10 18.50
N LEU A 309 0.13 -7.36 18.26
CA LEU A 309 -0.60 -8.49 18.82
C LEU A 309 -0.39 -9.79 18.03
N ILE A 310 -0.30 -9.73 16.70
CA ILE A 310 -0.16 -10.89 15.81
C ILE A 310 0.94 -11.89 16.23
N PRO A 311 2.18 -11.49 16.60
CA PRO A 311 3.23 -12.44 16.95
C PRO A 311 3.03 -13.11 18.32
N LEU A 312 2.11 -12.61 19.15
CA LEU A 312 1.84 -13.15 20.48
C LEU A 312 0.86 -14.33 20.41
N ASP A 313 0.93 -15.21 21.39
CA ASP A 313 -0.01 -16.31 21.60
C ASP A 313 -0.23 -16.53 23.10
N GLY A 314 -1.16 -17.40 23.48
CA GLY A 314 -1.35 -17.82 24.87
C GLY A 314 -1.59 -16.66 25.83
N LYS A 315 -0.97 -16.73 27.01
CA LYS A 315 -1.14 -15.74 28.08
C LYS A 315 -0.55 -14.38 27.70
N GLU A 316 0.58 -14.34 26.99
CA GLU A 316 1.16 -13.08 26.53
C GLU A 316 0.19 -12.32 25.62
N PHE A 317 -0.48 -13.04 24.70
CA PHE A 317 -1.51 -12.45 23.85
C PHE A 317 -2.70 -11.97 24.68
N GLU A 318 -3.23 -12.78 25.61
CA GLU A 318 -4.39 -12.39 26.42
C GLU A 318 -4.16 -11.07 27.16
N THR A 319 -2.99 -10.92 27.80
CA THR A 319 -2.65 -9.69 28.52
C THR A 319 -2.53 -8.50 27.57
N ALA A 320 -1.78 -8.65 26.47
CA ALA A 320 -1.61 -7.56 25.50
C ALA A 320 -2.93 -7.16 24.83
N TYR A 321 -3.79 -8.14 24.51
CA TYR A 321 -5.10 -7.92 23.91
C TYR A 321 -6.02 -7.15 24.85
N LEU A 322 -6.19 -7.59 26.11
CA LEU A 322 -7.03 -6.86 27.08
C LEU A 322 -6.50 -5.44 27.34
N ASP A 323 -5.18 -5.26 27.37
CA ASP A 323 -4.56 -3.93 27.53
C ASP A 323 -4.87 -3.02 26.35
N ALA A 324 -4.77 -3.54 25.13
CA ALA A 324 -5.14 -2.83 23.91
C ALA A 324 -6.63 -2.48 23.90
N MET A 325 -7.53 -3.41 24.24
CA MET A 325 -8.97 -3.18 24.29
C MET A 325 -9.34 -2.11 25.32
N ILE A 326 -8.74 -2.14 26.52
CA ILE A 326 -8.97 -1.12 27.55
C ILE A 326 -8.51 0.26 27.07
N LYS A 327 -7.29 0.34 26.50
CA LYS A 327 -6.73 1.60 25.99
C LYS A 327 -7.56 2.15 24.83
N GLY A 328 -7.81 1.32 23.81
CA GLY A 328 -8.55 1.69 22.60
C GLY A 328 -9.97 2.15 22.91
N HIS A 329 -10.72 1.42 23.74
CA HIS A 329 -12.08 1.82 24.13
C HIS A 329 -12.09 3.10 24.97
N THR A 330 -11.08 3.32 25.83
CA THR A 330 -10.95 4.57 26.60
C THR A 330 -10.71 5.76 25.67
N GLU A 331 -9.82 5.63 24.70
CA GLU A 331 -9.53 6.67 23.71
C GLU A 331 -10.73 6.91 22.78
N ALA A 332 -11.43 5.86 22.36
CA ALA A 332 -12.64 5.96 21.55
C ALA A 332 -13.76 6.73 22.27
N LEU A 333 -13.99 6.46 23.56
CA LEU A 333 -14.95 7.24 24.36
C LEU A 333 -14.57 8.73 24.42
N SER A 334 -13.30 9.03 24.67
CA SER A 334 -12.81 10.41 24.68
C SER A 334 -12.99 11.08 23.32
N MET A 335 -12.73 10.37 22.22
CA MET A 335 -12.92 10.89 20.87
C MET A 335 -14.40 11.13 20.55
N ILE A 336 -15.28 10.21 20.93
CA ILE A 336 -16.73 10.36 20.76
C ILE A 336 -17.21 11.62 21.48
N ASP A 337 -16.81 11.81 22.75
CA ASP A 337 -17.27 12.90 23.60
C ASP A 337 -16.75 14.26 23.19
N SER A 338 -15.44 14.36 22.97
CA SER A 338 -14.79 15.66 22.73
C SER A 338 -14.89 16.11 21.28
N LYS A 339 -14.91 15.17 20.32
CA LYS A 339 -14.82 15.46 18.89
C LYS A 339 -16.04 15.02 18.12
N LEU A 340 -16.43 13.75 18.15
CA LEU A 340 -17.43 13.24 17.20
C LEU A 340 -18.83 13.81 17.48
N LEU A 341 -19.27 13.83 18.75
CA LEU A 341 -20.57 14.40 19.13
C LEU A 341 -20.64 15.92 18.93
N THR A 342 -19.52 16.63 19.09
CA THR A 342 -19.45 18.09 18.89
C THR A 342 -19.38 18.46 17.40
N THR A 343 -18.75 17.60 16.60
CA THR A 343 -18.62 17.77 15.14
C THR A 343 -19.93 17.43 14.44
N ALA A 344 -20.56 16.33 14.81
CA ALA A 344 -21.77 15.82 14.17
C ALA A 344 -22.89 16.89 14.14
N LYS A 345 -23.46 17.13 12.95
CA LYS A 345 -24.56 18.07 12.74
C LYS A 345 -25.89 17.35 12.62
N ASN A 346 -25.93 16.23 11.91
CA ASN A 346 -27.14 15.44 11.73
C ASN A 346 -27.59 14.72 13.02
N ASP A 347 -28.87 14.81 13.34
CA ASP A 347 -29.43 14.25 14.57
C ASP A 347 -29.47 12.72 14.58
N ALA A 348 -29.67 12.06 13.43
CA ALA A 348 -29.60 10.60 13.34
C ALA A 348 -28.17 10.10 13.60
N LEU A 349 -27.16 10.83 13.14
CA LEU A 349 -25.76 10.52 13.42
C LEU A 349 -25.42 10.74 14.90
N LYS A 350 -25.87 11.83 15.53
CA LYS A 350 -25.70 12.05 16.98
C LYS A 350 -26.36 10.96 17.81
N ALA A 351 -27.57 10.53 17.44
CA ALA A 351 -28.26 9.44 18.10
C ALA A 351 -27.47 8.13 17.99
N HIS A 352 -26.96 7.82 16.79
CA HIS A 352 -26.12 6.66 16.55
C HIS A 352 -24.81 6.69 17.36
N LEU A 353 -24.13 7.83 17.41
CA LEU A 353 -22.93 8.04 18.24
C LEU A 353 -23.21 7.85 19.73
N THR A 354 -24.39 8.30 20.20
CA THR A 354 -24.78 8.16 21.61
C THR A 354 -24.97 6.70 21.99
N GLU A 355 -25.61 5.89 21.13
CA GLU A 355 -25.73 4.45 21.36
C GLU A 355 -24.38 3.73 21.23
N THR A 356 -23.59 4.10 20.22
CA THR A 356 -22.20 3.59 20.04
C THR A 356 -21.39 3.81 21.31
N ARG A 357 -21.41 5.03 21.86
CA ARG A 357 -20.72 5.38 23.11
C ARG A 357 -21.10 4.46 24.28
N LYS A 358 -22.39 4.15 24.42
CA LYS A 358 -22.89 3.27 25.47
C LYS A 358 -22.33 1.85 25.32
N HIS A 359 -22.33 1.30 24.10
CA HIS A 359 -21.72 0.00 23.83
C HIS A 359 -20.22 -0.01 24.11
N VAL A 360 -19.46 0.98 23.62
CA VAL A 360 -18.02 1.10 23.88
C VAL A 360 -17.73 1.15 25.38
N SER A 361 -18.56 1.87 26.16
CA SER A 361 -18.43 1.90 27.62
C SER A 361 -18.67 0.53 28.26
N MET A 362 -19.66 -0.24 27.78
CA MET A 362 -19.91 -1.60 28.28
C MET A 362 -18.74 -2.54 27.96
N HIS A 363 -18.19 -2.46 26.75
CA HIS A 363 -17.06 -3.27 26.33
C HIS A 363 -15.80 -2.97 27.15
N LEU A 364 -15.55 -1.70 27.45
CA LEU A 364 -14.43 -1.26 28.30
C LEU A 364 -14.53 -1.86 29.72
N GLU A 365 -15.70 -1.79 30.34
CA GLU A 365 -15.89 -2.33 31.69
C GLU A 365 -15.74 -3.85 31.71
N GLN A 366 -16.19 -4.55 30.65
CA GLN A 366 -15.98 -5.99 30.52
C GLN A 366 -14.49 -6.35 30.37
N ALA A 367 -13.72 -5.60 29.58
CA ALA A 367 -12.27 -5.81 29.45
C ALA A 367 -11.54 -5.61 30.77
N LYS A 368 -11.88 -4.55 31.53
CA LYS A 368 -11.30 -4.29 32.86
C LYS A 368 -11.59 -5.44 33.83
N LYS A 369 -12.84 -5.91 33.88
CA LYS A 369 -13.22 -7.06 34.70
C LYS A 369 -12.41 -8.31 34.36
N LEU A 370 -12.29 -8.64 33.07
CA LEU A 370 -11.49 -9.79 32.63
C LEU A 370 -10.00 -9.66 32.98
N LYS A 371 -9.46 -8.44 32.98
CA LYS A 371 -8.07 -8.17 33.38
C LYS A 371 -7.88 -8.32 34.89
N ASP A 372 -8.84 -7.87 35.70
CA ASP A 372 -8.79 -7.98 37.15
C ASP A 372 -9.00 -9.43 37.63
N ASP A 373 -9.88 -10.21 36.99
CA ASP A 373 -10.10 -11.64 37.29
C ASP A 373 -8.87 -12.52 36.97
N LYS A 374 -7.86 -11.97 36.28
CA LYS A 374 -6.59 -12.62 35.94
C LYS A 374 -5.41 -12.20 36.83
N LYS A 375 -5.57 -11.20 37.71
CA LYS A 375 -4.58 -10.86 38.74
C LYS A 375 -4.65 -11.86 39.88
#